data_AF-A0A6I5NR20-F1
#
_entry.id   AF-A0A6I5NR20-F1
#
_cell.length_a   1.000
_cell.length_b   1.000
_cell.length_c   1.000
_cell.angle_alpha   90.00
_cell.angle_beta   90.00
_cell.angle_gamma   90.00
#
_symmetry.space_group_name_H-M   'P 1'
#
loop_
_entity.id
_entity.type
_entity.pdbx_description
1 polymer ?
#
loop_
_entity_poly.entity_id
_entity_poly.type
_entity_poly.pdbx_seq_one_letter_code
_entity_poly.pdbx_strand_id
1 'polypeptide(L)'
;MPFSSFRNFSSTLKELQISYSEDSFIQAVPFEISDYFRNDLALMLEDGVVDNSERAICENLVYPILKEVWKQYRRHFVLWSQELLSADAKLSGFPEYTLARRSPLGKVVFDQPYLLLVEAKQDDF
;
A
#
# COMPACT_ATOMS: atom_id res chain seq x y z
N MET A 1 -19.15 -4.17 13.73
CA MET A 1 -18.26 -5.29 14.04
C MET A 1 -16.90 -4.88 13.52
N PRO A 2 -15.90 -4.64 14.38
CA PRO A 2 -14.57 -4.18 13.93
C PRO A 2 -13.89 -5.26 13.09
N PHE A 3 -12.83 -4.92 12.34
CA PHE A 3 -12.00 -5.89 11.61
C PHE A 3 -11.61 -7.13 12.44
N SER A 4 -11.51 -7.01 13.77
CA SER A 4 -11.31 -8.10 14.74
C SER A 4 -12.37 -9.21 14.75
N SER A 5 -13.46 -9.05 14.00
CA SER A 5 -14.52 -10.06 13.83
C SER A 5 -14.13 -11.14 12.82
N PHE A 6 -13.28 -10.80 11.84
CA PHE A 6 -12.77 -11.72 10.82
C PHE A 6 -11.53 -12.46 11.34
N ARG A 7 -11.75 -13.43 12.23
CA ARG A 7 -10.66 -14.17 12.89
C ARG A 7 -9.97 -15.20 11.99
N ASN A 8 -10.59 -15.57 10.88
CA ASN A 8 -10.08 -16.60 9.99
C ASN A 8 -10.41 -16.25 8.54
N PHE A 9 -9.39 -16.29 7.68
CA PHE A 9 -9.50 -16.07 6.24
C PHE A 9 -10.67 -16.82 5.60
N SER A 10 -10.86 -18.10 5.93
CA SER A 10 -11.95 -18.92 5.38
C SER A 10 -13.36 -18.47 5.79
N SER A 11 -13.50 -17.85 6.96
CA SER A 11 -14.78 -17.26 7.40
C SER A 11 -15.11 -16.00 6.60
N THR A 12 -14.11 -15.18 6.30
CA THR A 12 -14.24 -13.99 5.45
C THR A 12 -14.68 -14.36 4.03
N LEU A 13 -14.06 -15.39 3.43
CA LEU A 13 -14.45 -15.86 2.10
C LEU A 13 -15.93 -16.29 2.05
N LYS A 14 -16.40 -17.01 3.07
CA LYS A 14 -17.79 -17.46 3.18
C LYS A 14 -18.76 -16.30 3.41
N GLU A 15 -18.44 -15.38 4.32
CA GLU A 15 -19.34 -14.25 4.62
C GLU A 15 -19.51 -13.33 3.41
N LEU A 16 -18.40 -13.04 2.71
CA LEU A 16 -18.41 -12.14 1.55
C LEU A 16 -18.75 -12.85 0.23
N GLN A 17 -18.92 -14.18 0.24
CA GLN A 17 -19.18 -15.00 -0.96
C GLN A 17 -18.14 -14.77 -2.07
N ILE A 18 -16.86 -14.70 -1.70
CA ILE A 18 -15.74 -14.48 -2.61
C ILE A 18 -14.93 -15.76 -2.80
N SER A 19 -14.36 -15.94 -4.00
CA SER A 19 -13.52 -17.09 -4.35
C SER A 19 -12.05 -16.79 -4.09
N TYR A 20 -11.32 -17.81 -3.65
CA TYR A 20 -9.87 -17.76 -3.45
C TYR A 20 -9.17 -18.62 -4.51
N SER A 21 -8.09 -18.09 -5.06
CA SER A 21 -7.19 -18.80 -5.98
C SER A 21 -5.76 -18.33 -5.77
N GLU A 22 -4.81 -19.24 -5.94
CA GLU A 22 -3.38 -18.93 -5.96
C GLU A 22 -2.88 -19.00 -7.41
N ASP A 23 -2.17 -17.97 -7.84
CA ASP A 23 -1.57 -17.91 -9.18
C ASP A 23 -0.30 -17.06 -9.16
N SER A 24 0.59 -17.27 -10.12
CA SER A 24 1.76 -16.42 -10.34
C SER A 24 1.37 -15.22 -11.21
N PHE A 25 0.85 -14.18 -10.58
CA PHE A 25 0.35 -12.99 -11.30
C PHE A 25 1.32 -11.79 -11.28
N ILE A 26 2.41 -11.86 -10.51
CA ILE A 26 3.40 -10.78 -10.43
C ILE A 26 4.41 -10.93 -11.57
N GLN A 27 4.52 -9.89 -12.40
CA GLN A 27 5.49 -9.82 -13.49
C GLN A 27 6.45 -8.67 -13.26
N ALA A 28 7.75 -8.96 -13.36
CA ALA A 28 8.78 -7.92 -13.27
C ALA A 28 8.77 -7.06 -14.55
N VAL A 29 8.60 -5.76 -14.38
CA VAL A 29 8.67 -4.78 -15.48
C VAL A 29 9.91 -3.92 -15.28
N PRO A 30 10.84 -3.86 -16.25
CA PRO A 30 12.02 -3.03 -16.13
C PRO A 30 11.62 -1.55 -16.17
N PHE A 31 12.22 -0.74 -15.30
CA PHE A 31 12.13 0.71 -15.35
C PHE A 31 13.44 1.34 -14.88
N GLU A 32 13.71 2.54 -15.38
CA GLU A 32 14.91 3.28 -14.98
C GLU A 32 14.71 3.91 -13.60
N ILE A 33 15.70 3.68 -12.73
CA ILE A 33 15.77 4.27 -11.40
C ILE A 33 16.94 5.24 -11.40
N SER A 34 16.67 6.47 -10.97
CA SER A 34 17.69 7.53 -10.93
C SER A 34 18.84 7.20 -9.97
N ASP A 35 20.07 7.57 -10.33
CA ASP A 35 21.24 7.41 -9.45
C ASP A 35 21.06 8.17 -8.14
N TYR A 36 20.38 9.32 -8.19
CA TYR A 36 20.02 10.08 -6.99
C TYR A 36 19.23 9.22 -6.00
N PHE A 37 18.15 8.56 -6.44
CA PHE A 37 17.35 7.71 -5.56
C PHE A 37 18.14 6.49 -5.06
N ARG A 38 18.96 5.87 -5.92
CA ARG A 38 19.82 4.74 -5.53
C ARG A 38 20.78 5.12 -4.40
N ASN A 39 21.42 6.27 -4.53
CA ASN A 39 22.37 6.77 -3.53
C ASN A 39 21.67 7.17 -2.24
N ASP A 40 20.51 7.84 -2.32
CA ASP A 40 19.70 8.23 -1.16
C ASP A 40 19.19 7.00 -0.38
N LEU A 41 18.70 5.99 -1.09
CA LEU A 41 18.28 4.72 -0.48
C LEU A 41 19.46 3.99 0.16
N ALA A 42 20.62 3.94 -0.51
CA ALA A 42 21.82 3.32 0.05
C ALA A 42 22.29 4.02 1.34
N LEU A 43 22.30 5.36 1.35
CA LEU A 43 22.60 6.16 2.53
C LEU A 43 21.65 5.84 3.68
N MET A 44 20.35 5.77 3.42
CA MET A 44 19.37 5.43 4.44
C MET A 44 19.54 4.01 4.99
N LEU A 45 19.94 3.05 4.16
CA LEU A 45 20.19 1.67 4.60
C LEU A 45 21.50 1.50 5.36
N GLU A 46 22.51 2.32 5.07
CA GLU A 46 23.84 2.24 5.73
C GLU A 46 23.87 3.04 7.04
N ASP A 47 23.35 4.26 7.03
CA ASP A 47 23.50 5.22 8.14
C ASP A 47 22.19 5.49 8.89
N GLY A 48 21.04 5.21 8.26
CA GLY A 48 19.72 5.49 8.81
C GLY A 48 19.21 4.40 9.75
N VAL A 49 18.39 4.80 10.72
CA VAL A 49 17.64 3.85 11.56
C VAL A 49 16.31 3.54 10.89
N VAL A 50 16.33 2.57 9.98
CA VAL A 50 15.19 2.23 9.10
C VAL A 50 14.21 1.22 9.70
N ASP A 51 14.65 0.39 10.65
CA ASP A 51 13.93 -0.79 11.13
C ASP A 51 13.51 -0.71 12.61
N ASN A 52 13.66 0.45 13.26
CA ASN A 52 13.35 0.58 14.69
C ASN A 52 11.85 0.58 15.02
N SER A 53 10.98 0.78 14.02
CA SER A 53 9.54 0.87 14.18
C SER A 53 8.84 0.74 12.83
N GLU A 54 7.58 0.27 12.85
CA GLU A 54 6.71 0.21 11.66
C GLU A 54 6.68 1.57 10.93
N ARG A 55 6.58 2.66 11.69
CA ARG A 55 6.56 4.02 11.13
C ARG A 55 7.88 4.36 10.43
N ALA A 56 9.02 4.02 11.02
CA ALA A 56 10.31 4.26 10.38
C ALA A 56 10.47 3.43 9.09
N ILE A 57 10.01 2.18 9.08
CA ILE A 57 10.02 1.34 7.87
C ILE A 57 9.13 1.97 6.79
N CYS A 58 7.91 2.38 7.16
CA CYS A 58 6.98 3.04 6.26
C CYS A 58 7.57 4.32 5.66
N GLU A 59 8.12 5.20 6.49
CA GLU A 59 8.60 6.52 6.07
C GLU A 59 9.94 6.48 5.34
N ASN A 60 10.87 5.62 5.77
CA ASN A 60 12.25 5.61 5.28
C ASN A 60 12.54 4.54 4.23
N LEU A 61 11.67 3.53 4.08
CA LEU A 61 11.88 2.44 3.13
C LEU A 61 10.71 2.27 2.17
N VAL A 62 9.51 2.00 2.68
CA VAL A 62 8.34 1.65 1.84
C VAL A 62 7.87 2.85 1.01
N TYR A 63 7.61 3.99 1.65
CA TYR A 63 7.12 5.18 0.96
C TYR A 63 8.10 5.72 -0.09
N PRO A 64 9.42 5.86 0.19
CA PRO A 64 10.38 6.30 -0.82
C PRO A 64 10.39 5.41 -2.07
N ILE A 65 10.36 4.08 -1.88
CA ILE A 65 10.30 3.12 -2.99
C ILE A 65 8.98 3.27 -3.76
N LEU A 66 7.84 3.28 -3.07
CA LEU A 66 6.53 3.45 -3.70
C LEU A 66 6.43 4.76 -4.47
N LYS A 67 6.95 5.85 -3.91
CA LYS A 67 7.00 7.15 -4.56
C LYS A 67 7.88 7.12 -5.80
N GLU A 68 9.04 6.46 -5.77
CA GLU A 68 9.92 6.33 -6.93
C GLU A 68 9.24 5.59 -8.08
N VAL A 69 8.57 4.48 -7.79
CA VAL A 69 7.78 3.73 -8.78
C VAL A 69 6.60 4.57 -9.29
N TRP A 70 5.85 5.20 -8.38
CA TRP A 70 4.69 6.02 -8.72
C TRP A 70 5.01 7.19 -9.64
N LYS A 71 6.22 7.77 -9.59
CA LYS A 71 6.63 8.86 -10.50
C LYS A 71 6.41 8.52 -11.97
N GLN A 72 6.59 7.25 -12.35
CA GLN A 72 6.35 6.77 -13.72
C GLN A 72 4.87 6.81 -14.13
N TYR A 73 3.97 6.68 -13.15
CA TYR A 73 2.53 6.57 -13.39
C TYR A 73 1.71 7.78 -12.87
N ARG A 74 2.38 8.82 -12.36
CA ARG A 74 1.78 10.00 -11.70
C ARG A 74 0.74 10.78 -12.51
N ARG A 75 0.72 10.60 -13.84
CA ARG A 75 -0.28 11.22 -14.72
C ARG A 75 -1.63 10.53 -14.63
N HIS A 76 -1.65 9.24 -14.29
CA HIS A 76 -2.84 8.39 -14.26
C HIS A 76 -3.33 8.14 -12.83
N PHE A 77 -2.40 8.08 -11.87
CA PHE A 77 -2.71 7.71 -10.50
C PHE A 77 -2.26 8.76 -9.48
N VAL A 78 -2.89 8.71 -8.31
CA VAL A 78 -2.49 9.42 -7.09
C VAL A 78 -2.13 8.37 -6.04
N LEU A 79 -0.98 8.58 -5.40
CA LEU A 79 -0.56 7.80 -4.23
C LEU A 79 -1.08 8.51 -2.98
N TRP A 80 -1.96 7.83 -2.26
CA TRP A 80 -2.54 8.26 -0.97
C TRP A 80 -1.86 7.51 0.16
N SER A 81 -1.76 8.15 1.32
CA SER A 81 -1.11 7.62 2.52
C SER A 81 -2.08 7.71 3.68
N GLN A 82 -2.37 6.59 4.35
CA GLN A 82 -3.23 6.53 5.55
C GLN A 82 -4.60 7.20 5.38
N GLU A 83 -5.19 7.14 4.19
CA GLU A 83 -6.56 7.62 3.96
C GLU A 83 -7.59 6.59 4.42
N LEU A 84 -8.68 7.06 5.02
CA LEU A 84 -9.79 6.18 5.39
C LEU A 84 -10.46 5.63 4.13
N LEU A 85 -10.42 4.31 3.97
CA LEU A 85 -11.21 3.60 2.99
C LEU A 85 -12.41 2.98 3.70
N SER A 86 -13.62 3.35 3.28
CA SER A 86 -14.86 2.85 3.87
C SER A 86 -15.85 2.44 2.79
N ALA A 87 -16.23 1.16 2.79
CA ALA A 87 -17.34 0.66 2.00
C ALA A 87 -18.65 0.73 2.80
N ASP A 88 -18.59 0.37 4.08
CA ASP A 88 -19.69 0.48 5.04
C ASP A 88 -19.15 0.54 6.49
N ALA A 89 -20.05 0.52 7.47
CA ALA A 89 -19.70 0.59 8.90
C ALA A 89 -18.93 -0.64 9.44
N LYS A 90 -18.78 -1.71 8.65
CA LYS A 90 -18.05 -2.93 8.99
C LYS A 90 -16.77 -3.07 8.18
N LEU A 91 -16.77 -2.66 6.93
CA LEU A 91 -15.65 -2.72 5.98
C LEU A 91 -15.03 -1.34 5.82
N SER A 92 -14.33 -0.90 6.86
CA SER A 92 -13.66 0.40 6.88
C SER A 92 -12.31 0.32 7.57
N GLY A 93 -11.25 0.85 6.97
CA GLY A 93 -9.90 0.80 7.51
C GLY A 93 -8.97 1.85 6.92
N PHE A 94 -7.74 1.87 7.41
CA PHE A 94 -6.68 2.77 6.98
C PHE A 94 -5.55 1.94 6.38
N PRO A 95 -5.58 1.67 5.06
CA PRO A 95 -4.41 1.12 4.39
C PRO A 95 -3.23 2.07 4.55
N GLU A 96 -2.02 1.53 4.74
CA GLU A 96 -0.81 2.35 4.80
C GLU A 96 -0.67 3.20 3.53
N TYR A 97 -0.89 2.58 2.36
CA TYR A 97 -0.89 3.28 1.07
C TYR A 97 -1.99 2.80 0.13
N THR A 98 -2.52 3.73 -0.67
CA THR A 98 -3.50 3.43 -1.71
C THR A 98 -3.09 4.08 -3.02
N LEU A 99 -3.02 3.30 -4.10
CA LEU A 99 -2.91 3.81 -5.46
C LEU A 99 -4.32 3.90 -6.06
N ALA A 100 -4.77 5.12 -6.32
CA ALA A 100 -6.09 5.36 -6.90
C ALA A 100 -6.01 6.15 -8.21
N ARG A 101 -7.07 6.09 -9.01
CA ARG A 101 -7.22 6.92 -10.20
C ARG A 101 -7.05 8.39 -9.82
N ARG A 102 -6.43 9.16 -10.71
CA ARG A 102 -6.48 10.61 -10.60
C ARG A 102 -7.88 11.12 -10.94
N SER A 103 -8.56 11.74 -9.99
CA SER A 103 -9.89 12.30 -10.21
C SER A 103 -9.88 13.44 -11.24
N PRO A 104 -10.87 13.53 -12.14
CA PRO A 104 -11.09 14.69 -13.01
C PRO A 104 -11.31 15.99 -12.22
N LEU A 105 -11.77 15.88 -10.96
CA LEU A 105 -12.00 17.02 -10.06
C LEU A 105 -10.72 17.51 -9.36
N GLY A 106 -9.58 16.84 -9.58
CA GLY A 106 -8.28 17.23 -9.04
C GLY A 106 -7.72 16.23 -8.02
N LYS A 107 -6.43 16.41 -7.68
CA LYS A 107 -5.66 15.43 -6.89
C LYS A 107 -6.11 15.23 -5.44
N VAL A 108 -6.94 16.13 -4.91
CA VAL A 108 -7.41 16.10 -3.52
C VAL A 108 -8.74 15.36 -3.39
N VAL A 109 -9.35 14.95 -4.51
CA VAL A 109 -10.56 14.15 -4.53
C VAL A 109 -10.19 12.68 -4.71
N PHE A 110 -10.52 11.86 -3.72
CA PHE A 110 -10.35 10.42 -3.78
C PHE A 110 -11.27 9.83 -4.85
N ASP A 111 -10.74 8.91 -5.64
CA ASP A 111 -11.43 8.24 -6.74
C ASP A 111 -11.13 6.73 -6.63
N GLN A 112 -11.42 5.95 -7.66
CA GLN A 112 -11.35 4.50 -7.65
C GLN A 112 -9.95 3.98 -7.24
N PRO A 113 -9.84 3.18 -6.16
CA PRO A 113 -8.60 2.50 -5.79
C PRO A 113 -8.33 1.32 -6.72
N TYR A 114 -7.06 1.08 -7.01
CA TYR A 114 -6.57 -0.04 -7.84
C TYR A 114 -5.61 -0.95 -7.11
N LEU A 115 -4.85 -0.40 -6.16
CA LEU A 115 -3.93 -1.15 -5.33
C LEU A 115 -4.00 -0.60 -3.91
N LEU A 116 -4.20 -1.49 -2.95
CA LEU A 116 -4.08 -1.22 -1.53
C LEU A 116 -2.83 -1.93 -1.05
N LEU A 117 -1.96 -1.20 -0.38
CA LEU A 117 -0.84 -1.78 0.34
C LEU A 117 -1.19 -1.72 1.81
N VAL A 118 -1.26 -2.90 2.41
CA VAL A 118 -1.47 -3.07 3.83
C VAL A 118 -0.26 -3.82 4.37
N GLU A 119 0.30 -3.34 5.48
CA GLU A 119 1.35 -4.08 6.16
C GLU A 119 0.80 -5.42 6.67
N ALA A 120 1.50 -6.50 6.36
CA ALA A 120 1.21 -7.79 6.99
C ALA A 120 1.75 -7.71 8.42
N LYS A 121 0.88 -7.30 9.36
CA LYS A 121 1.22 -7.34 10.77
C LYS A 121 1.44 -8.79 11.16
N GLN A 122 2.62 -9.07 11.72
CA GLN A 122 2.83 -10.32 12.45
C GLN A 122 2.02 -10.17 13.74
N ASP A 123 0.77 -10.59 13.71
CA ASP A 123 -0.02 -10.73 14.93
C ASP A 123 0.64 -11.85 15.76
N ASP A 124 1.50 -11.49 16.71
CA ASP A 124 1.74 -12.31 17.88
C ASP A 124 0.45 -12.31 18.72
N PHE A 125 -0.50 -13.19 18.37
CA PHE A 125 -1.66 -13.51 19.20
C PHE A 125 -1.28 -14.37 20.41
#